data_AF-A0A7C1FS26-F1
#
_entry.id   AF-A0A7C1FS26-F1
#
_cell.length_a   1.000
_cell.length_b   1.000
_cell.length_c   1.000
_cell.angle_alpha   90.00
_cell.angle_beta   90.00
_cell.angle_gamma   90.00
#
_symmetry.space_group_name_H-M   'P 1'
#
loop_
_entity.id
_entity.type
_entity.pdbx_description
1 polymer ?
#
loop_
_entity_poly.entity_id
_entity_poly.type
_entity_poly.pdbx_seq_one_letter_code
_entity_poly.pdbx_strand_id
1 'polypeptide(L)' 'MAIPNMWRTKKQRYSLQGEVCIHCARAVFPPRQICPHCHRPMHEERVSTPATLNFHALMPAAVGQPMTVGDD' A
#
# COMPACT_ATOMS: atom_id res chain seq x y z
N MET A 1 21.45 -6.80 -8.69
CA MET A 1 21.63 -5.96 -7.48
C MET A 1 20.95 -6.61 -6.27
N ALA A 2 21.70 -7.26 -5.36
CA ALA A 2 21.11 -8.07 -4.27
C ALA A 2 21.02 -7.35 -2.90
N ILE A 3 21.83 -6.29 -2.70
CA ILE A 3 22.06 -5.65 -1.40
C ILE A 3 20.77 -5.06 -0.78
N PRO A 4 19.92 -4.30 -1.52
CA PRO A 4 18.70 -3.74 -0.93
C PRO A 4 17.68 -4.79 -0.48
N ASN A 5 17.62 -5.93 -1.18
CA ASN A 5 16.71 -7.03 -0.84
C ASN A 5 17.12 -7.71 0.47
N MET A 6 18.43 -7.97 0.62
CA MET A 6 18.97 -8.53 1.86
C MET A 6 18.66 -7.64 3.06
N TRP A 7 18.76 -6.32 2.94
CA TRP A 7 18.49 -5.40 4.05
C TRP A 7 17.01 -5.38 4.45
N ARG A 8 16.09 -5.28 3.48
CA ARG A 8 14.63 -5.26 3.75
C ARG A 8 14.13 -6.58 4.35
N THR A 9 14.72 -7.71 3.95
CA THR A 9 14.25 -9.05 4.38
C THR A 9 15.05 -9.65 5.53
N LYS A 10 16.10 -8.99 6.02
CA LYS A 10 16.97 -9.48 7.09
C LYS A 10 16.20 -9.87 8.35
N LYS A 11 15.36 -8.96 8.85
CA LYS A 11 14.60 -9.15 10.10
C LYS A 11 13.70 -10.38 10.01
N GLN A 12 12.85 -10.44 8.99
CA GLN A 12 11.91 -11.56 8.81
C GLN A 12 12.63 -12.90 8.65
N ARG A 13 13.75 -12.95 7.91
CA ARG A 13 14.48 -14.20 7.66
C ARG A 13 15.24 -14.72 8.88
N TYR A 14 15.88 -13.84 9.64
CA TYR A 14 16.74 -14.24 10.76
C TYR A 14 15.96 -14.60 12.01
N SER A 15 14.77 -14.03 12.21
CA SER A 15 13.91 -14.40 13.34
C SER A 15 12.78 -15.35 12.95
N LEU A 16 12.77 -15.87 11.71
CA LEU A 16 11.68 -16.67 11.14
C LEU A 16 10.29 -16.05 11.41
N GLN A 17 10.16 -14.73 11.28
CA GLN A 17 8.85 -14.07 11.43
C GLN A 17 7.98 -14.51 10.25
N GLY A 18 6.97 -15.31 10.52
CA GLY A 18 5.91 -15.72 9.61
C GLY A 18 4.55 -15.48 10.24
N GLU A 19 3.50 -15.98 9.59
CA GLU A 19 2.12 -15.78 10.01
C GLU A 19 1.27 -17.01 9.71
N VAL A 20 0.15 -17.17 10.42
CA VAL A 20 -0.79 -18.27 10.20
C VAL A 20 -1.99 -17.75 9.42
N CYS A 21 -2.35 -18.43 8.34
CA CYS A 21 -3.50 -18.03 7.52
C CYS A 21 -4.81 -18.24 8.26
N ILE A 22 -5.67 -17.21 8.30
CA ILE A 22 -7.02 -17.28 8.89
C ILE A 22 -7.98 -18.22 8.14
N HIS A 23 -7.71 -18.50 6.86
CA HIS A 23 -8.61 -19.29 6.02
C HIS A 23 -8.30 -20.79 6.00
N CYS A 24 -7.01 -21.16 6.02
CA CYS A 24 -6.59 -22.56 5.92
C CYS A 24 -5.72 -23.03 7.08
N ALA A 25 -5.50 -22.17 8.10
CA ALA A 25 -4.73 -22.46 9.31
C ALA A 25 -3.29 -22.95 9.08
N ARG A 26 -2.73 -22.76 7.88
CA ARG A 26 -1.33 -23.11 7.58
C ARG A 26 -0.40 -21.97 7.93
N ALA A 27 0.75 -22.32 8.51
CA ALA A 27 1.85 -21.40 8.70
C ALA A 27 2.46 -21.03 7.35
N VAL A 28 2.65 -19.73 7.13
CA VAL A 28 3.20 -19.16 5.90
C VAL A 28 4.45 -18.37 6.27
N PHE A 29 5.53 -18.67 5.56
CA PHE A 29 6.80 -17.96 5.66
C PHE A 29 7.38 -17.78 4.25
N PRO A 30 7.84 -16.57 3.86
CA PRO A 30 7.77 -15.29 4.60
C PRO A 30 6.34 -14.71 4.68
N PRO A 31 6.10 -13.65 5.49
CA PRO A 31 4.79 -13.01 5.59
C PRO A 31 4.43 -12.33 4.27
N ARG A 32 3.19 -12.51 3.82
CA ARG A 32 2.69 -12.13 2.50
C ARG A 32 1.23 -11.71 2.62
N GLN A 33 0.79 -10.80 1.75
CA GLN A 33 -0.62 -10.38 1.73
C GLN A 33 -1.57 -11.48 1.24
N ILE A 34 -1.08 -12.44 0.46
CA ILE A 34 -1.88 -13.51 -0.16
C ILE A 34 -1.28 -14.86 0.25
N CYS A 35 -2.13 -15.77 0.74
CA CYS A 35 -1.71 -17.10 1.14
C CYS A 35 -1.39 -17.99 -0.09
N PRO A 36 -0.23 -18.68 -0.13
CA PRO A 36 0.14 -19.55 -1.25
C PRO A 36 -0.65 -20.86 -1.32
N HIS A 37 -1.38 -21.22 -0.26
CA HIS A 37 -2.15 -22.47 -0.21
C HIS A 37 -3.60 -22.28 -0.66
N CYS A 38 -4.22 -21.16 -0.28
CA CYS A 38 -5.64 -20.91 -0.53
C CYS A 38 -5.92 -19.67 -1.39
N HIS A 39 -4.90 -18.90 -1.75
CA HIS A 39 -5.00 -17.69 -2.60
C HIS A 39 -5.95 -16.61 -2.08
N ARG A 40 -6.25 -16.64 -0.77
CA ARG A 40 -7.06 -15.63 -0.08
C ARG A 40 -6.17 -14.64 0.67
N PRO A 41 -6.66 -13.41 0.93
CA PRO A 41 -5.92 -12.43 1.72
C PRO A 41 -5.59 -12.98 3.11
N MET A 42 -4.40 -12.67 3.61
CA MET A 42 -3.97 -13.14 4.94
C MET A 42 -4.54 -12.28 6.07
N HIS A 43 -4.68 -10.97 5.83
CA HIS A 43 -5.16 -9.99 6.79
C HIS A 43 -6.45 -9.38 6.25
N GLU A 44 -7.42 -9.14 7.12
CA GLU A 44 -8.56 -8.29 6.77
C GLU A 44 -8.07 -6.85 6.84
N GLU A 45 -8.03 -6.17 5.69
CA GLU A 45 -7.45 -4.84 5.56
C GLU A 45 -8.23 -3.87 6.45
N ARG A 46 -7.69 -3.61 7.64
CA ARG A 46 -8.27 -2.66 8.58
C ARG A 46 -7.94 -1.27 8.04
N VAL A 47 -8.74 -0.80 7.08
CA VAL A 47 -8.68 0.56 6.54
C VAL A 47 -9.06 1.52 7.66
N SER A 48 -8.08 1.91 8.46
CA SER A 48 -8.17 3.11 9.26
C SER A 48 -8.00 4.27 8.29
N THR A 49 -9.09 4.81 7.76
CA THR A 49 -9.06 6.07 7.02
C THR A 49 -8.39 7.12 7.90
N PRO A 50 -7.15 7.57 7.61
CA PRO A 50 -6.67 8.76 8.26
C PRO A 50 -7.54 9.91 7.75
N ALA A 51 -8.00 10.77 8.66
CA ALA A 51 -8.69 12.00 8.34
C ALA A 51 -7.97 12.68 7.16
N THR A 52 -8.73 12.90 6.09
CA THR A 52 -8.26 13.28 4.76
C THR A 52 -7.36 14.51 4.85
N LEU A 53 -6.05 14.34 4.73
CA LEU A 53 -5.16 15.44 4.37
C LEU A 53 -5.37 15.72 2.87
N ASN A 54 -6.48 16.41 2.59
CA ASN A 54 -6.84 16.91 1.27
C ASN A 54 -5.82 17.97 0.84
N PHE A 55 -4.78 17.56 0.12
CA PHE A 55 -3.77 18.47 -0.46
C PHE A 55 -4.38 19.58 -1.33
N HIS A 56 -5.57 19.34 -1.91
CA HIS A 56 -6.29 20.30 -2.72
C HIS A 56 -6.80 21.54 -1.94
N ALA A 57 -6.84 21.48 -0.60
CA ALA A 57 -7.25 22.60 0.24
C ALA A 57 -6.15 23.66 0.43
N LEU A 58 -4.92 23.40 -0.02
CA LEU A 58 -3.77 24.29 0.16
C LEU A 58 -3.44 25.13 -1.08
N MET A 59 -4.15 24.96 -2.20
CA MET A 59 -3.94 25.79 -3.38
C MET A 59 -5.03 26.87 -3.46
N PRO A 60 -4.67 28.17 -3.42
CA PRO A 60 -5.63 29.21 -3.74
C PRO A 60 -5.99 29.05 -5.22
N ALA A 61 -7.29 28.97 -5.51
CA ALA A 61 -7.81 29.07 -6.87
C ALA A 61 -7.33 30.40 -7.45
N ALA A 62 -6.20 30.37 -8.17
CA ALA A 62 -5.79 31.47 -9.02
C ALA A 62 -6.84 31.54 -10.13
N VAL A 63 -7.77 32.46 -9.92
CA VAL A 63 -8.75 32.94 -10.90
C VAL A 63 -8.00 33.24 -12.20
N GLY A 64 -8.13 32.34 -13.19
CA GLY A 64 -7.80 32.60 -14.57
C GLY A 64 -9.09 32.94 -15.31
N GLN A 65 -9.23 34.20 -15.71
CA GLN A 65 -10.39 34.74 -16.45
C GLN A 65 -10.62 33.97 -17.77
N PRO A 66 -11.86 33.85 -18.27
CA PRO A 66 -12.09 33.42 -19.64
C PRO A 66 -11.65 34.53 -20.61
N MET A 67 -10.58 34.28 -21.37
CA MET A 67 -10.26 35.09 -22.55
C MET A 67 -11.22 34.70 -23.68
N THR A 68 -12.15 35.59 -24.01
CA THR A 68 -12.98 35.49 -25.22
C THR A 68 -12.34 36.29 -26.36
N VAL A 69 -12.61 35.84 -27.59
CA VAL A 69 -12.54 36.53 -28.90
C VAL A 69 -11.31 36.25 -29.77
N GLY A 70 -11.62 35.77 -30.98
CA GLY A 70 -10.76 35.78 -32.16
C GLY A 70 -11.29 34.86 -33.26
N ASP A 71 -12.42 35.22 -33.88
CA ASP A 71 -12.84 34.68 -35.17
C ASP A 71 -11.82 35.05 -36.26
N ASP A 72 -11.15 34.06 -36.84
CA ASP A 72 -10.82 33.91 -38.27
C ASP A 72 -10.59 32.41 -38.58
#